data_AF-A0A1E7NTJ7-F1
#
_entry.id   AF-A0A1E7NTJ7-F1
#
_cell.length_a   1.000
_cell.length_b   1.000
_cell.length_c   1.000
_cell.angle_alpha   90.00
_cell.angle_beta   90.00
_cell.angle_gamma   90.00
#
_symmetry.space_group_name_H-M   'P 1'
#
loop_
_entity.id
_entity.type
_entity.pdbx_description
1 polymer ?
#
loop_
_entity_poly.entity_id
_entity_poly.type
_entity_poly.pdbx_seq_one_letter_code
_entity_poly.pdbx_strand_id
1 'polypeptide(L)'
;MKIKLFLLASFIYIALIFAFAWHLELGSYTLNISTYTFELPIMIWLVIPLFVYMILAVLHIAFYGFLRYLKFKHFFKDATKFEAYTQDLLLEKDLKTTFQTKEFRAVAQLFKTLKTHEKIPHSNKINEILDLIDGLNKNEFFNLSKFKLENNNVLYLQNEKNHLKNDANYAYSKLKNLNEIKDEFEEIAFNTLIEKASYEQIKNVKIPKKPSEVLTLIKRFKEGNLELSAAEYEVLLSHNILSEKDYLNAAKLSTKLLNPDAILGIFNKIKNEKSEALRAHLYLLAEFGLLDELREQIHNDDKKFNDFKAFLALREKNIKINLNQLIQ
;
A
#
# COMPACT_ATOMS: atom_id res chain seq x y z
N MET A 1 3.58 -16.15 51.05
CA MET A 1 3.94 -17.15 52.08
C MET A 1 3.20 -18.45 51.74
N LYS A 2 3.85 -19.63 51.75
CA LYS A 2 3.13 -20.89 51.53
C LYS A 2 2.11 -21.05 52.67
N ILE A 3 0.86 -21.42 52.38
CA ILE A 3 -0.21 -21.50 53.40
C ILE A 3 0.18 -22.41 54.58
N LYS A 4 0.99 -23.44 54.29
CA LYS A 4 1.61 -24.34 55.28
C LYS A 4 2.52 -23.62 56.28
N LEU A 5 3.34 -22.67 55.81
CA LEU A 5 4.24 -21.88 56.65
C LEU A 5 3.47 -20.87 57.51
N PHE A 6 2.40 -20.28 56.96
CA PHE A 6 1.52 -19.39 57.71
C PHE A 6 0.83 -20.14 58.86
N LEU A 7 0.20 -21.28 58.55
CA LEU A 7 -0.45 -22.12 59.57
C LEU A 7 0.53 -22.55 60.67
N LEU A 8 1.72 -23.03 60.29
CA LEU A 8 2.74 -23.45 61.27
C LEU A 8 3.15 -22.29 62.18
N ALA A 9 3.44 -21.11 61.62
CA ALA A 9 3.81 -19.93 62.39
C ALA A 9 2.67 -19.45 63.30
N SER A 10 1.42 -19.47 62.82
CA SER A 10 0.25 -19.11 63.63
C SER A 10 0.03 -20.08 64.78
N PHE A 11 0.16 -21.39 64.57
CA PHE A 11 0.05 -22.37 65.65
C PHE A 11 1.15 -22.22 66.70
N ILE A 12 2.41 -22.01 66.27
CA ILE A 12 3.53 -21.75 67.19
C ILE A 12 3.26 -20.48 68.00
N TYR A 13 2.79 -19.41 67.37
CA TYR A 13 2.47 -18.16 68.04
C TYR A 13 1.35 -18.31 69.07
N ILE A 14 0.26 -19.00 68.72
CA ILE A 14 -0.85 -19.28 69.65
C ILE A 14 -0.35 -20.14 70.83
N ALA A 15 0.48 -21.16 70.57
CA ALA A 15 1.03 -22.02 71.61
C ALA A 15 1.97 -21.26 72.56
N LEU A 16 2.80 -20.36 72.04
CA LEU A 16 3.68 -19.49 72.85
C LEU A 16 2.85 -18.56 73.74
N ILE A 17 1.81 -17.94 73.20
CA ILE A 17 0.91 -17.08 73.96
C ILE A 17 0.17 -17.87 75.04
N PHE A 18 -0.31 -19.07 74.72
CA PHE A 18 -0.96 -19.94 75.69
C PHE A 18 -0.02 -20.34 76.83
N ALA A 19 1.20 -20.80 76.51
CA ALA A 19 2.21 -21.17 77.51
C ALA A 19 2.61 -19.97 78.39
N PHE A 20 2.74 -18.79 77.78
CA PHE A 20 3.03 -17.56 78.51
C PHE A 20 1.89 -17.16 79.46
N ALA A 21 0.65 -17.22 78.99
CA ALA A 21 -0.52 -16.92 79.81
C ALA A 21 -0.70 -17.94 80.97
N TRP A 22 -0.28 -19.20 80.75
CA TRP A 22 -0.24 -20.24 81.79
C TRP A 22 0.81 -19.97 82.86
N HIS A 23 2.02 -19.59 82.44
CA HIS A 23 3.10 -19.27 83.36
C HIS A 23 2.77 -18.08 84.29
N LEU A 24 1.97 -17.13 83.82
CA LEU A 24 1.57 -15.95 84.59
C LEU A 24 0.43 -16.19 85.59
N GLU A 25 -0.14 -17.39 85.65
CA GLU A 25 -1.23 -17.75 86.57
C GLU A 25 -2.36 -16.70 86.62
N LEU A 26 -2.81 -16.25 85.45
CA LEU A 26 -3.74 -15.11 85.30
C LEU A 26 -5.12 -15.31 85.96
N GLY A 27 -5.41 -16.46 86.56
CA GLY A 27 -6.66 -16.76 87.24
C GLY A 27 -7.80 -17.16 86.28
N SER A 28 -9.02 -17.24 86.84
CA SER A 28 -10.26 -17.53 86.10
C SER A 28 -11.14 -16.30 85.97
N TYR A 29 -11.88 -16.24 84.87
CA TYR A 29 -12.93 -15.25 84.66
C TYR A 29 -14.27 -15.97 84.59
N THR A 30 -15.19 -15.57 85.48
CA THR A 30 -16.58 -16.03 85.52
C THR A 30 -17.38 -15.25 84.49
N LEU A 31 -17.84 -15.93 83.45
CA LEU A 31 -18.74 -15.35 82.46
C LEU A 31 -20.17 -15.83 82.71
N ASN A 32 -21.05 -14.89 83.05
CA ASN A 32 -22.46 -15.16 83.32
C ASN A 32 -23.29 -14.81 82.09
N ILE A 33 -23.83 -15.83 81.40
CA ILE A 33 -24.80 -15.65 80.30
C ILE A 33 -26.14 -16.19 80.78
N SER A 34 -27.09 -15.27 81.01
CA SER A 34 -28.45 -15.60 81.46
C SER A 34 -28.44 -16.49 82.71
N THR A 35 -28.82 -17.76 82.61
CA THR A 35 -28.85 -18.73 83.73
C THR A 35 -27.61 -19.60 83.83
N TYR A 36 -26.66 -19.50 82.91
CA TYR A 36 -25.44 -20.32 82.89
C TYR A 36 -24.23 -19.51 83.35
N THR A 37 -23.49 -20.07 84.30
CA THR A 37 -22.22 -19.52 84.79
C THR A 37 -21.07 -20.38 84.25
N PHE A 38 -20.18 -19.75 83.48
CA PHE A 38 -19.00 -20.41 82.92
C PHE A 38 -17.74 -19.84 83.57
N GLU A 39 -17.05 -20.65 84.37
CA GLU A 39 -15.72 -20.31 84.87
C GLU A 39 -14.67 -20.84 83.90
N LEU A 40 -14.00 -19.92 83.22
CA LEU A 40 -12.92 -20.25 82.27
C LEU A 40 -11.64 -19.51 82.65
N PRO A 41 -10.48 -20.18 82.64
CA PRO A 41 -9.18 -19.52 82.77
C PRO A 41 -9.02 -18.37 81.77
N ILE A 42 -8.43 -17.26 82.22
CA ILE A 42 -8.20 -16.07 81.39
C ILE A 42 -7.35 -16.38 80.15
N MET A 43 -6.50 -17.39 80.22
CA MET A 43 -5.73 -17.88 79.07
C MET A 43 -6.60 -18.31 77.88
N ILE A 44 -7.75 -18.94 78.15
CA ILE A 44 -8.69 -19.40 77.12
C ILE A 44 -9.32 -18.18 76.44
N TRP A 45 -9.71 -17.17 77.23
CA TRP A 45 -10.23 -15.91 76.71
C TRP A 45 -9.24 -15.16 75.82
N LEU A 46 -7.93 -15.32 76.06
CA LEU A 46 -6.87 -14.70 75.26
C LEU A 46 -6.62 -15.47 73.95
N VAL A 47 -6.67 -16.81 73.99
CA VAL A 47 -6.44 -17.67 72.81
C VAL A 47 -7.61 -17.66 71.83
N ILE A 48 -8.86 -17.56 72.31
CA ILE A 48 -10.05 -17.62 71.43
C ILE A 48 -10.02 -16.55 70.32
N PRO A 49 -9.84 -15.24 70.61
CA PRO A 49 -9.76 -14.21 69.56
C PRO A 49 -8.63 -14.45 68.57
N LEU A 50 -7.47 -14.93 69.03
CA LEU A 50 -6.32 -15.25 68.18
C LEU A 50 -6.61 -16.41 67.23
N PHE A 51 -7.31 -17.43 67.71
CA PHE A 51 -7.72 -18.56 66.89
C PHE A 51 -8.76 -18.14 65.83
N VAL A 52 -9.74 -17.31 66.20
CA VAL A 52 -10.70 -16.72 65.26
C VAL A 52 -9.98 -15.88 64.20
N TYR A 53 -9.02 -15.05 64.59
CA TYR A 53 -8.20 -14.26 63.67
C TYR A 53 -7.44 -15.14 62.67
N MET A 54 -6.82 -16.23 63.14
CA MET A 54 -6.13 -17.19 62.27
C MET A 54 -7.10 -17.79 61.23
N ILE A 55 -8.31 -18.19 61.62
CA ILE A 55 -9.32 -18.72 60.68
C ILE A 55 -9.69 -17.67 59.63
N LEU A 56 -9.96 -16.43 60.02
CA LEU A 56 -10.30 -15.34 59.09
C LEU A 56 -9.15 -15.06 58.11
N ALA A 57 -7.90 -15.09 58.57
CA ALA A 57 -6.73 -14.91 57.72
C ALA A 57 -6.58 -16.05 56.69
N VAL A 58 -6.79 -17.31 57.11
CA VAL A 58 -6.80 -18.47 56.20
C VAL A 58 -7.90 -18.33 55.15
N LEU A 59 -9.11 -17.95 55.56
CA LEU A 59 -10.25 -17.75 54.67
C LEU A 59 -9.94 -16.64 53.64
N HIS A 60 -9.35 -15.53 54.07
CA HIS A 60 -8.94 -14.44 53.18
C HIS A 60 -7.91 -14.91 52.15
N ILE A 61 -6.85 -15.62 52.58
CA ILE A 61 -5.83 -16.16 51.64
C ILE A 61 -6.47 -17.16 50.66
N ALA A 62 -7.33 -18.05 51.14
CA ALA A 62 -8.04 -19.00 50.31
C ALA A 62 -8.96 -18.32 49.28
N PHE A 63 -9.67 -17.26 49.68
CA PHE A 63 -10.53 -16.47 48.80
C PHE A 63 -9.75 -15.82 47.65
N TYR A 64 -8.61 -15.17 47.93
CA TYR A 64 -7.76 -14.61 46.88
C TYR A 64 -7.13 -15.69 45.99
N GLY A 65 -6.77 -16.85 46.56
CA GLY A 65 -6.33 -18.02 45.80
C GLY A 65 -7.41 -18.51 44.83
N PHE A 66 -8.65 -18.60 45.31
CA PHE A 66 -9.80 -18.98 44.49
C PHE A 66 -10.10 -17.98 43.38
N LEU A 67 -10.09 -16.68 43.67
CA LEU A 67 -10.27 -15.64 42.65
C LEU A 67 -9.19 -15.70 41.57
N ARG A 68 -7.93 -15.93 41.97
CA ARG A 68 -6.83 -16.12 41.01
C ARG A 68 -7.03 -17.38 40.17
N TYR A 69 -7.47 -18.47 40.77
CA TYR A 69 -7.80 -19.71 40.06
C TYR A 69 -8.90 -19.48 39.01
N LEU A 70 -9.98 -18.77 39.37
CA LEU A 70 -11.04 -18.44 38.42
C LEU A 70 -10.53 -17.58 37.25
N LYS A 71 -9.72 -16.56 37.53
CA LYS A 71 -9.09 -15.73 36.47
C LYS A 71 -8.23 -16.59 35.54
N PHE A 72 -7.42 -17.48 36.09
CA PHE A 72 -6.57 -18.38 35.31
C PHE A 72 -7.43 -19.34 34.48
N LYS A 73 -8.46 -19.96 35.07
CA LYS A 73 -9.40 -20.84 34.37
C LYS A 73 -10.05 -20.14 33.18
N HIS A 74 -10.52 -18.91 33.34
CA HIS A 74 -11.08 -18.12 32.23
C HIS A 74 -10.04 -17.84 31.15
N PHE A 75 -8.81 -17.51 31.53
CA PHE A 75 -7.70 -17.30 30.59
C PHE A 75 -7.42 -18.52 29.71
N PHE A 76 -7.31 -19.74 30.27
CA PHE A 76 -7.10 -20.96 29.44
C PHE A 76 -8.31 -21.28 28.56
N LYS A 77 -9.51 -21.03 29.07
CA LYS A 77 -10.74 -21.24 28.29
C LYS A 77 -10.82 -20.30 27.09
N ASP A 78 -10.46 -19.02 27.29
CA ASP A 78 -10.37 -18.03 26.23
C ASP A 78 -9.23 -18.33 25.25
N ALA A 79 -8.08 -18.82 25.72
CA ALA A 79 -6.98 -19.27 24.85
C ALA A 79 -7.41 -20.39 23.89
N THR A 80 -8.16 -21.37 24.38
CA THR A 80 -8.69 -22.46 23.55
C THR A 80 -9.72 -21.95 22.54
N LYS A 81 -10.58 -21.00 22.95
CA LYS A 81 -11.53 -20.35 22.03
C LYS A 81 -10.85 -19.48 20.99
N PHE A 82 -9.67 -18.94 21.28
CA PHE A 82 -8.95 -18.05 20.38
C PHE A 82 -8.51 -18.78 19.12
N GLU A 83 -8.11 -20.04 19.22
CA GLU A 83 -7.78 -20.87 18.06
C GLU A 83 -8.98 -21.02 17.10
N ALA A 84 -10.15 -21.37 17.63
CA ALA A 84 -11.38 -21.44 16.84
C ALA A 84 -11.76 -20.08 16.24
N TYR A 85 -11.61 -18.99 17.01
CA TYR A 85 -11.82 -17.63 16.52
C TYR A 85 -10.89 -17.27 15.36
N THR A 86 -9.60 -17.62 15.44
CA THR A 86 -8.64 -17.40 14.36
C THR A 86 -9.01 -18.21 13.12
N GLN A 87 -9.42 -19.46 13.28
CA GLN A 87 -9.90 -20.29 12.15
C GLN A 87 -11.13 -19.65 11.48
N ASP A 88 -12.12 -19.24 12.26
CA ASP A 88 -13.33 -18.60 11.73
C ASP A 88 -13.03 -17.26 11.06
N LEU A 89 -12.10 -16.47 11.60
CA LEU A 89 -11.63 -15.22 11.00
C LEU A 89 -10.94 -15.47 9.67
N LEU A 90 -10.05 -16.46 9.59
CA LEU A 90 -9.36 -16.84 8.36
C LEU A 90 -10.34 -17.33 7.29
N LEU A 91 -11.41 -18.03 7.69
CA LEU A 91 -12.48 -18.52 6.81
C LEU A 91 -13.60 -17.48 6.54
N GLU A 92 -13.48 -16.25 7.05
CA GLU A 92 -14.45 -15.16 6.82
C GLU A 92 -15.86 -15.47 7.31
N LYS A 93 -15.97 -16.26 8.38
CA LYS A 93 -17.26 -16.58 9.01
C LYS A 93 -17.69 -15.47 9.97
N ASP A 94 -19.00 -15.46 10.28
CA ASP A 94 -19.56 -14.60 11.33
C ASP A 94 -18.90 -14.88 12.69
N LEU A 95 -18.20 -13.88 13.22
CA LEU A 95 -17.47 -13.98 14.48
C LEU A 95 -18.44 -13.92 15.68
N LYS A 96 -18.99 -15.08 16.08
CA LYS A 96 -19.89 -15.20 17.24
C LYS A 96 -19.15 -15.41 18.57
N THR A 97 -17.86 -15.68 18.51
CA THR A 97 -17.05 -16.03 19.69
C THR A 97 -16.77 -14.80 20.56
N THR A 98 -17.17 -14.88 21.83
CA THR A 98 -16.89 -13.85 22.85
C THR A 98 -15.89 -14.34 23.90
N PHE A 99 -15.02 -13.41 24.31
CA PHE A 99 -13.97 -13.65 25.30
C PHE A 99 -14.32 -13.00 26.63
N GLN A 100 -14.03 -13.70 27.74
CA GLN A 100 -14.36 -13.24 29.08
C GLN A 100 -13.31 -12.24 29.60
N THR A 101 -12.05 -12.54 29.35
CA THR A 101 -10.90 -11.69 29.70
C THR A 101 -10.83 -10.44 28.82
N LYS A 102 -10.28 -9.35 29.36
CA LYS A 102 -10.15 -8.08 28.62
C LYS A 102 -9.00 -8.16 27.61
N GLU A 103 -7.97 -8.90 27.98
CA GLU A 103 -6.74 -9.14 27.25
C GLU A 103 -7.05 -9.88 25.93
N PHE A 104 -7.79 -10.98 25.97
CA PHE A 104 -8.17 -11.70 24.74
C PHE A 104 -9.16 -10.92 23.88
N ARG A 105 -10.02 -10.07 24.46
CA ARG A 105 -10.88 -9.16 23.67
C ARG A 105 -10.04 -8.16 22.87
N ALA A 106 -9.03 -7.56 23.50
CA ALA A 106 -8.12 -6.64 22.82
C ALA A 106 -7.33 -7.33 21.70
N VAL A 107 -6.78 -8.52 21.97
CA VAL A 107 -6.04 -9.30 20.96
C VAL A 107 -6.96 -9.73 19.81
N ALA A 108 -8.17 -10.21 20.09
CA ALA A 108 -9.14 -10.58 19.05
C ALA A 108 -9.47 -9.39 18.14
N GLN A 109 -9.67 -8.21 18.72
CA GLN A 109 -9.93 -7.00 17.94
C GLN A 109 -8.73 -6.62 17.05
N LEU A 110 -7.50 -6.71 17.56
CA LEU A 110 -6.29 -6.49 16.76
C LEU A 110 -6.18 -7.48 15.59
N PHE A 111 -6.44 -8.77 15.83
CA PHE A 111 -6.43 -9.79 14.79
C PHE A 111 -7.49 -9.55 13.73
N LYS A 112 -8.70 -9.17 14.14
CA LYS A 112 -9.78 -8.79 13.20
C LYS A 112 -9.30 -7.67 12.29
N THR A 113 -8.78 -6.60 12.88
CA THR A 113 -8.27 -5.42 12.17
C THR A 113 -7.13 -5.73 11.21
N LEU A 114 -6.19 -6.62 11.57
CA LEU A 114 -5.13 -7.04 10.66
C LEU A 114 -5.65 -7.68 9.36
N LYS A 115 -6.82 -8.35 9.42
CA LYS A 115 -7.44 -8.96 8.25
C LYS A 115 -8.38 -7.99 7.53
N THR A 116 -9.31 -7.37 8.26
CA THR A 116 -10.39 -6.56 7.67
C THR A 116 -10.02 -5.10 7.44
N HIS A 117 -8.87 -4.66 7.96
CA HIS A 117 -8.44 -3.25 7.96
C HIS A 117 -9.43 -2.31 8.69
N GLU A 118 -10.34 -2.86 9.51
CA GLU A 118 -11.28 -2.06 10.31
C GLU A 118 -10.56 -1.31 11.44
N LYS A 119 -10.86 -0.02 11.58
CA LYS A 119 -10.26 0.83 12.61
C LYS A 119 -10.70 0.44 14.02
N ILE A 120 -9.76 0.54 14.96
CA ILE A 120 -9.97 0.23 16.38
C ILE A 120 -10.17 1.54 17.15
N PRO A 121 -11.26 1.68 17.93
CA PRO A 121 -11.44 2.82 18.82
C PRO A 121 -10.26 2.97 19.79
N HIS A 122 -9.80 4.21 20.00
CA HIS A 122 -8.70 4.56 20.92
C HIS A 122 -7.30 4.00 20.56
N SER A 123 -7.10 3.43 19.37
CA SER A 123 -5.79 2.93 18.91
C SER A 123 -5.21 3.74 17.74
N ASN A 124 -4.95 5.03 17.98
CA ASN A 124 -4.54 6.00 16.95
C ASN A 124 -3.34 5.53 16.12
N LYS A 125 -2.28 5.01 16.76
CA LYS A 125 -1.06 4.56 16.07
C LYS A 125 -1.32 3.42 15.08
N ILE A 126 -2.21 2.49 15.43
CA ILE A 126 -2.53 1.35 14.56
C ILE A 126 -3.40 1.83 13.41
N ASN A 127 -4.39 2.68 13.69
CA ASN A 127 -5.25 3.25 12.66
C ASN A 127 -4.45 4.09 11.64
N GLU A 128 -3.46 4.86 12.09
CA GLU A 128 -2.55 5.60 11.21
C GLU A 128 -1.75 4.67 10.27
N ILE A 129 -1.30 3.51 10.77
CA ILE A 129 -0.59 2.52 9.95
C ILE A 129 -1.54 1.88 8.93
N LEU A 130 -2.78 1.56 9.32
CA LEU A 130 -3.79 1.02 8.40
C LEU A 130 -4.14 2.02 7.30
N ASP A 131 -4.36 3.28 7.65
CA ASP A 131 -4.65 4.35 6.68
C ASP A 131 -3.50 4.50 5.66
N LEU A 132 -2.25 4.38 6.13
CA LEU A 132 -1.08 4.37 5.27
C LEU A 132 -1.07 3.14 4.34
N ILE A 133 -1.30 1.92 4.86
CA ILE A 133 -1.32 0.71 4.04
C ILE A 133 -2.42 0.79 2.97
N ASP A 134 -3.62 1.22 3.36
CA ASP A 134 -4.75 1.39 2.44
C ASP A 134 -4.45 2.44 1.36
N GLY A 135 -3.84 3.57 1.74
CA GLY A 135 -3.42 4.60 0.80
C GLY A 135 -2.32 4.12 -0.14
N LEU A 136 -1.32 3.38 0.35
CA LEU A 136 -0.29 2.77 -0.49
C LEU A 136 -0.88 1.78 -1.50
N ASN A 137 -1.89 1.02 -1.11
CA ASN A 137 -2.61 0.12 -2.02
C ASN A 137 -3.43 0.87 -3.08
N LYS A 138 -3.85 2.11 -2.78
CA LYS A 138 -4.53 3.02 -3.73
C LYS A 138 -3.57 3.81 -4.63
N ASN A 139 -2.28 3.46 -4.64
CA ASN A 139 -1.21 4.16 -5.35
C ASN A 139 -0.92 5.57 -4.82
N GLU A 140 -1.25 5.90 -3.57
CA GLU A 140 -0.89 7.19 -2.97
C GLU A 140 0.55 7.15 -2.41
N PHE A 141 1.18 8.32 -2.29
CA PHE A 141 2.52 8.47 -1.73
C PHE A 141 2.45 9.03 -0.30
N PHE A 142 3.18 8.41 0.63
CA PHE A 142 3.27 8.85 2.02
C PHE A 142 4.71 9.02 2.48
N ASN A 143 4.92 9.92 3.43
CA ASN A 143 6.21 10.07 4.09
C ASN A 143 6.40 9.00 5.17
N LEU A 144 7.23 8.00 4.88
CA LEU A 144 7.51 6.86 5.76
C LEU A 144 8.65 7.10 6.77
N SER A 145 9.28 8.29 6.78
CA SER A 145 10.42 8.59 7.66
C SER A 145 10.11 8.39 9.16
N LYS A 146 8.85 8.62 9.55
CA LYS A 146 8.36 8.43 10.92
C LYS A 146 8.50 6.98 11.42
N PHE A 147 8.47 6.01 10.52
CA PHE A 147 8.46 4.58 10.85
C PHE A 147 9.84 3.92 10.77
N LYS A 148 10.88 4.63 10.30
CA LYS A 148 12.26 4.14 10.18
C LYS A 148 12.34 2.75 9.52
N LEU A 149 11.64 2.57 8.40
CA LEU A 149 11.63 1.32 7.65
C LEU A 149 12.97 1.11 6.93
N GLU A 150 13.36 -0.16 6.78
CA GLU A 150 14.51 -0.53 5.96
C GLU A 150 14.20 -0.40 4.46
N ASN A 151 15.23 -0.14 3.66
CA ASN A 151 15.09 0.07 2.21
C ASN A 151 14.59 -1.18 1.45
N ASN A 152 14.74 -2.38 2.03
CA ASN A 152 14.25 -3.64 1.46
C ASN A 152 12.82 -4.00 1.91
N ASN A 153 12.17 -3.13 2.69
CA ASN A 153 10.81 -3.38 3.16
C ASN A 153 9.80 -3.27 2.01
N VAL A 154 8.86 -4.20 1.92
CA VAL A 154 7.82 -4.24 0.87
C VAL A 154 7.02 -2.93 0.78
N LEU A 155 6.66 -2.34 1.93
CA LEU A 155 5.92 -1.07 1.96
C LEU A 155 6.78 0.11 1.51
N TYR A 156 8.07 0.09 1.81
CA TYR A 156 9.01 1.10 1.33
C TYR A 156 9.16 1.03 -0.18
N LEU A 157 9.35 -0.17 -0.74
CA LEU A 157 9.44 -0.40 -2.17
C LEU A 157 8.14 0.00 -2.89
N GLN A 158 6.98 -0.36 -2.34
CA GLN A 158 5.69 0.03 -2.89
C GLN A 158 5.48 1.55 -2.86
N ASN A 159 5.86 2.21 -1.76
CA ASN A 159 5.77 3.66 -1.66
C ASN A 159 6.72 4.38 -2.64
N GLU A 160 7.94 3.87 -2.85
CA GLU A 160 8.83 4.39 -3.90
C GLU A 160 8.22 4.20 -5.30
N LYS A 161 7.62 3.03 -5.60
CA LYS A 161 6.89 2.82 -6.86
C LYS A 161 5.75 3.83 -7.02
N ASN A 162 4.98 4.10 -5.98
CA ASN A 162 3.90 5.08 -6.01
C ASN A 162 4.41 6.51 -6.19
N HIS A 163 5.52 6.86 -5.52
CA HIS A 163 6.17 8.16 -5.68
C HIS A 163 6.58 8.40 -7.13
N LEU A 164 7.24 7.42 -7.74
CA LEU A 164 7.68 7.48 -9.14
C LEU A 164 6.51 7.60 -10.11
N LYS A 165 5.36 6.97 -9.83
CA LYS A 165 4.14 7.05 -10.67
C LYS A 165 3.38 8.36 -10.56
N ASN A 166 3.45 9.02 -9.40
CA ASN A 166 2.68 10.23 -9.14
C ASN A 166 3.48 11.51 -9.42
N ASP A 167 4.78 11.51 -9.17
CA ASP A 167 5.64 12.69 -9.32
C ASP A 167 6.60 12.55 -10.52
N ALA A 168 6.26 13.24 -11.61
CA ALA A 168 7.07 13.30 -12.82
C ALA A 168 8.44 13.98 -12.60
N ASN A 169 8.54 14.93 -11.66
CA ASN A 169 9.82 15.61 -11.36
C ASN A 169 10.76 14.68 -10.59
N TYR A 170 10.22 13.90 -9.66
CA TYR A 170 11.00 12.89 -8.95
C TYR A 170 11.48 11.81 -9.92
N ALA A 171 10.62 11.31 -10.80
CA ALA A 171 10.99 10.38 -11.87
C ALA A 171 12.11 10.96 -12.76
N TYR A 172 12.01 12.22 -13.18
CA TYR A 172 13.06 12.90 -13.94
C TYR A 172 14.40 12.97 -13.17
N SER A 173 14.35 13.29 -11.88
CA SER A 173 15.57 13.40 -11.05
C SER A 173 16.35 12.09 -10.94
N LYS A 174 15.65 10.95 -11.00
CA LYS A 174 16.24 9.61 -11.00
C LYS A 174 16.83 9.25 -12.36
N LEU A 175 16.22 9.71 -13.46
CA LEU A 175 16.60 9.34 -14.83
C LEU A 175 17.62 10.28 -15.49
N LYS A 176 17.75 11.55 -15.05
CA LYS A 176 18.56 12.58 -15.72
C LYS A 176 20.03 12.22 -15.98
N ASN A 177 20.61 11.34 -15.17
CA ASN A 177 22.01 10.93 -15.26
C ASN A 177 22.18 9.53 -15.87
N LEU A 178 21.09 8.87 -16.23
CA LEU A 178 21.09 7.51 -16.75
C LEU A 178 21.02 7.52 -18.27
N ASN A 179 21.73 6.56 -18.88
CA ASN A 179 21.75 6.36 -20.32
C ASN A 179 20.98 5.09 -20.73
N GLU A 180 20.78 4.15 -19.80
CA GLU A 180 20.11 2.87 -20.03
C GLU A 180 19.26 2.52 -18.82
N ILE A 181 18.16 1.79 -19.07
CA ILE A 181 17.26 1.26 -18.05
C ILE A 181 17.80 -0.10 -17.61
N LYS A 182 18.08 -0.24 -16.32
CA LYS A 182 18.64 -1.45 -15.69
C LYS A 182 17.68 -2.11 -14.70
N ASP A 183 16.77 -1.33 -14.13
CA ASP A 183 15.88 -1.76 -13.05
C ASP A 183 14.39 -1.49 -13.36
N GLU A 184 13.51 -2.27 -12.73
CA GLU A 184 12.05 -2.14 -12.82
C GLU A 184 11.60 -0.73 -12.38
N PHE A 185 12.26 -0.16 -11.37
CA PHE A 185 11.97 1.20 -10.90
C PHE A 185 12.31 2.26 -11.95
N GLU A 186 13.39 2.06 -12.72
CA GLU A 186 13.80 2.96 -13.79
C GLU A 186 12.81 2.90 -14.97
N GLU A 187 12.29 1.70 -15.27
CA GLU A 187 11.23 1.54 -16.28
C GLU A 187 9.92 2.24 -15.86
N ILE A 188 9.50 2.09 -14.60
CA ILE A 188 8.32 2.77 -14.04
C ILE A 188 8.51 4.30 -14.08
N ALA A 189 9.69 4.78 -13.70
CA ALA A 189 10.02 6.19 -13.75
C ALA A 189 9.95 6.71 -15.19
N PHE A 190 10.48 5.96 -16.14
CA PHE A 190 10.56 6.38 -17.53
C PHE A 190 9.17 6.45 -18.18
N ASN A 191 8.33 5.44 -17.94
CA ASN A 191 6.94 5.44 -18.41
C ASN A 191 6.16 6.63 -17.83
N THR A 192 6.30 6.91 -16.54
CA THR A 192 5.63 8.06 -15.90
C THR A 192 6.10 9.38 -16.48
N LEU A 193 7.40 9.49 -16.77
CA LEU A 193 7.98 10.67 -17.39
C LEU A 193 7.41 10.89 -18.81
N ILE A 194 7.27 9.84 -19.62
CA ILE A 194 6.63 9.92 -20.94
C ILE A 194 5.14 10.29 -20.84
N GLU A 195 4.44 9.87 -19.80
CA GLU A 195 3.00 10.12 -19.62
C GLU A 195 2.66 11.49 -19.04
N LYS A 196 3.50 12.04 -18.16
CA LYS A 196 3.14 13.22 -17.35
C LYS A 196 4.13 14.39 -17.40
N ALA A 197 5.39 14.15 -17.76
CA ALA A 197 6.41 15.20 -17.72
C ALA A 197 6.30 16.20 -18.89
N SER A 198 7.01 17.33 -18.77
CA SER A 198 7.18 18.31 -19.84
C SER A 198 8.19 17.82 -20.89
N TYR A 199 8.12 18.38 -22.10
CA TYR A 199 9.02 17.97 -23.18
C TYR A 199 10.50 18.28 -22.86
N GLU A 200 10.80 19.39 -22.19
CA GLU A 200 12.17 19.73 -21.79
C GLU A 200 12.80 18.65 -20.91
N GLN A 201 12.04 18.13 -19.94
CA GLN A 201 12.49 17.04 -19.07
C GLN A 201 12.73 15.76 -19.88
N ILE A 202 11.84 15.46 -20.83
CA ILE A 202 11.94 14.27 -21.71
C ILE A 202 13.13 14.35 -22.67
N LYS A 203 13.46 15.56 -23.13
CA LYS A 203 14.59 15.83 -24.02
C LYS A 203 15.93 15.72 -23.30
N ASN A 204 16.00 16.13 -22.03
CA ASN A 204 17.22 16.11 -21.25
C ASN A 204 17.65 14.69 -20.83
N VAL A 205 16.73 13.72 -20.85
CA VAL A 205 17.03 12.31 -20.58
C VAL A 205 17.68 11.66 -21.81
N LYS A 206 18.89 11.12 -21.62
CA LYS A 206 19.72 10.49 -22.68
C LYS A 206 19.31 9.07 -23.06
N ILE A 207 18.28 8.54 -22.42
CA ILE A 207 17.77 7.19 -22.66
C ILE A 207 17.11 7.13 -24.05
N PRO A 208 17.49 6.16 -24.90
CA PRO A 208 16.88 6.00 -26.23
C PRO A 208 15.41 5.64 -26.09
N LYS A 209 14.55 6.31 -26.87
CA LYS A 209 13.09 6.13 -26.83
C LYS A 209 12.70 5.04 -27.82
N LYS A 210 11.84 4.13 -27.38
CA LYS A 210 11.22 3.10 -28.23
C LYS A 210 10.17 3.76 -29.16
N PRO A 211 9.87 3.16 -30.32
CA PRO A 211 8.85 3.68 -31.23
C PRO A 211 7.47 3.88 -30.57
N SER A 212 7.09 2.98 -29.67
CA SER A 212 5.83 3.07 -28.92
C SER A 212 5.75 4.30 -28.03
N GLU A 213 6.86 4.69 -27.39
CA GLU A 213 6.94 5.84 -26.49
C GLU A 213 6.87 7.15 -27.27
N VAL A 214 7.53 7.19 -28.44
CA VAL A 214 7.43 8.30 -29.39
C VAL A 214 5.99 8.53 -29.84
N LEU A 215 5.26 7.47 -30.19
CA LEU A 215 3.84 7.58 -30.56
C LEU A 215 2.98 8.09 -29.39
N THR A 216 3.28 7.68 -28.15
CA THR A 216 2.60 8.20 -26.95
C THR A 216 2.82 9.71 -26.78
N LEU A 217 4.03 10.22 -27.01
CA LEU A 217 4.31 11.66 -26.96
C LEU A 217 3.53 12.43 -28.03
N ILE A 218 3.47 11.90 -29.25
CA ILE A 218 2.70 12.51 -30.35
C ILE A 218 1.20 12.51 -30.02
N LYS A 219 0.70 11.46 -29.38
CA LYS A 219 -0.70 11.40 -28.91
C LYS A 219 -0.96 12.44 -27.80
N ARG A 220 -0.04 12.59 -26.83
CA ARG A 220 -0.15 13.64 -25.79
C ARG A 220 -0.16 15.04 -26.39
N PHE A 221 0.68 15.29 -27.39
CA PHE A 221 0.67 16.54 -28.15
C PHE A 221 -0.68 16.75 -28.84
N LYS A 222 -1.25 15.71 -29.46
CA LYS A 222 -2.59 15.75 -30.07
C LYS A 222 -3.69 16.15 -29.09
N GLU A 223 -3.62 15.60 -27.88
CA GLU A 223 -4.61 15.82 -26.83
C GLU A 223 -4.43 17.17 -26.11
N GLY A 224 -3.36 17.92 -26.42
CA GLY A 224 -3.03 19.20 -25.77
C GLY A 224 -2.38 19.05 -24.39
N ASN A 225 -2.01 17.83 -23.99
CA ASN A 225 -1.41 17.51 -22.70
C ASN A 225 0.13 17.68 -22.67
N LEU A 226 0.70 18.16 -23.77
CA LEU A 226 2.12 18.39 -23.97
C LEU A 226 2.26 19.48 -25.03
N GLU A 227 3.10 20.48 -24.81
CA GLU A 227 3.40 21.53 -25.77
C GLU A 227 4.69 21.17 -26.53
N LEU A 228 4.62 21.18 -27.86
CA LEU A 228 5.78 20.99 -28.75
C LEU A 228 5.79 22.08 -29.81
N SER A 229 6.97 22.65 -30.03
CA SER A 229 7.23 23.44 -31.24
C SER A 229 7.45 22.55 -32.46
N ALA A 230 7.30 23.11 -33.65
CA ALA A 230 7.55 22.39 -34.91
C ALA A 230 8.99 21.85 -35.00
N ALA A 231 9.98 22.60 -34.50
CA ALA A 231 11.37 22.17 -34.47
C ALA A 231 11.60 21.00 -33.50
N GLU A 232 10.92 21.01 -32.36
CA GLU A 232 11.02 19.92 -31.38
C GLU A 232 10.38 18.63 -31.87
N TYR A 233 9.27 18.75 -32.61
CA TYR A 233 8.64 17.63 -33.30
C TYR A 233 9.55 17.03 -34.39
N GLU A 234 10.23 17.87 -35.17
CA GLU A 234 11.25 17.43 -36.15
C GLU A 234 12.36 16.63 -35.47
N VAL A 235 12.93 17.15 -34.37
CA VAL A 235 13.98 16.47 -33.60
C VAL A 235 13.51 15.12 -33.06
N LEU A 236 12.27 15.05 -32.56
CA LEU A 236 11.68 13.82 -32.02
C LEU A 236 11.59 12.72 -33.09
N LEU A 237 11.23 13.06 -34.32
CA LEU A 237 11.10 12.09 -35.41
C LEU A 237 12.44 11.73 -36.08
N SER A 238 13.40 12.66 -36.12
CA SER A 238 14.71 12.44 -36.75
C SER A 238 15.67 11.63 -35.87
N HIS A 239 15.67 11.87 -34.55
CA HIS A 239 16.63 11.24 -33.63
C HIS A 239 16.23 9.82 -33.19
N ASN A 240 14.99 9.39 -33.44
CA ASN A 240 14.50 8.05 -33.09
C ASN A 240 14.41 7.14 -34.33
N ILE A 241 14.63 5.85 -34.14
CA ILE A 241 14.49 4.84 -35.20
C ILE A 241 13.03 4.39 -35.20
N LEU A 242 12.28 4.77 -36.24
CA LEU A 242 10.86 4.50 -36.38
C LEU A 242 10.63 3.65 -37.63
N SER A 243 9.62 2.78 -37.61
CA SER A 243 9.23 2.02 -38.80
C SER A 243 8.39 2.87 -39.76
N GLU A 244 8.24 2.41 -41.00
CA GLU A 244 7.37 3.04 -42.00
C GLU A 244 5.93 3.23 -41.49
N LYS A 245 5.41 2.28 -40.71
CA LYS A 245 4.08 2.36 -40.07
C LYS A 245 4.02 3.42 -38.97
N ASP A 246 5.09 3.55 -38.19
CA ASP A 246 5.18 4.54 -37.11
C ASP A 246 5.24 5.96 -37.68
N TYR A 247 6.02 6.18 -38.74
CA TYR A 247 6.04 7.43 -39.47
C TYR A 247 4.67 7.77 -40.08
N LEU A 248 3.98 6.79 -40.67
CA LEU A 248 2.63 6.99 -41.20
C LEU A 248 1.63 7.37 -40.11
N ASN A 249 1.67 6.71 -38.95
CA ASN A 249 0.82 7.03 -37.81
C ASN A 249 1.12 8.42 -37.26
N ALA A 250 2.40 8.80 -37.15
CA ALA A 250 2.81 10.15 -36.77
C ALA A 250 2.27 11.19 -37.75
N ALA A 251 2.38 10.95 -39.07
CA ALA A 251 1.82 11.83 -40.10
C ALA A 251 0.30 11.99 -39.94
N LYS A 252 -0.45 10.88 -39.83
CA LYS A 252 -1.91 10.89 -39.59
C LYS A 252 -2.32 11.66 -38.35
N LEU A 253 -1.57 11.56 -37.26
CA LEU A 253 -1.84 12.29 -36.02
C LEU A 253 -1.51 13.78 -36.15
N SER A 254 -0.48 14.12 -36.93
CA SER A 254 0.04 15.49 -37.09
C SER A 254 -0.77 16.40 -38.01
N THR A 255 -1.59 15.87 -38.93
CA THR A 255 -2.35 16.67 -39.93
C THR A 255 -3.21 17.79 -39.35
N LYS A 256 -3.63 17.66 -38.08
CA LYS A 256 -4.46 18.65 -37.37
C LYS A 256 -3.71 19.43 -36.28
N LEU A 257 -2.42 19.17 -36.10
CA LEU A 257 -1.64 19.67 -34.96
C LEU A 257 -0.73 20.85 -35.29
N LEU A 258 -0.16 20.86 -36.49
CA LEU A 258 0.79 21.86 -36.94
C LEU A 258 0.30 22.45 -38.26
N ASN A 259 0.87 23.58 -38.66
CA ASN A 259 0.55 24.19 -39.95
C ASN A 259 0.92 23.22 -41.10
N PRO A 260 0.06 23.08 -42.12
CA PRO A 260 0.29 22.16 -43.25
C PRO A 260 1.69 22.26 -43.86
N ASP A 261 2.16 23.49 -44.11
CA ASP A 261 3.48 23.76 -44.69
C ASP A 261 4.63 23.30 -43.77
N ALA A 262 4.46 23.47 -42.46
CA ALA A 262 5.46 23.07 -41.48
C ALA A 262 5.59 21.54 -41.41
N ILE A 263 4.46 20.81 -41.40
CA ILE A 263 4.46 19.34 -41.36
C ILE A 263 5.05 18.78 -42.66
N LEU A 264 4.64 19.32 -43.80
CA LEU A 264 5.16 18.91 -45.11
C LEU A 264 6.67 19.14 -45.19
N GLY A 265 7.16 20.29 -44.72
CA GLY A 265 8.59 20.59 -44.64
C GLY A 265 9.36 19.60 -43.76
N ILE A 266 8.84 19.26 -42.58
CA ILE A 266 9.46 18.31 -41.65
C ILE A 266 9.56 16.92 -42.29
N PHE A 267 8.45 16.38 -42.81
CA PHE A 267 8.45 15.05 -43.41
C PHE A 267 9.24 14.97 -44.72
N ASN A 268 9.35 16.07 -45.47
CA ASN A 268 10.20 16.12 -46.66
C ASN A 268 11.69 16.01 -46.29
N LYS A 269 12.14 16.73 -45.25
CA LYS A 269 13.51 16.59 -44.73
C LYS A 269 13.78 15.17 -44.24
N ILE A 270 12.88 14.61 -43.41
CA ILE A 270 13.05 13.25 -42.85
C ILE A 270 13.08 12.20 -43.97
N LYS A 271 12.26 12.35 -45.02
CA LYS A 271 12.28 11.44 -46.19
C LYS A 271 13.66 11.41 -46.87
N ASN A 272 14.34 12.55 -46.95
CA ASN A 272 15.67 12.62 -47.57
C ASN A 272 16.75 11.93 -46.72
N GLU A 273 16.52 11.81 -45.42
CA GLU A 273 17.43 11.11 -44.49
C GLU A 273 17.07 9.63 -44.29
N LYS A 274 15.77 9.29 -44.31
CA LYS A 274 15.23 7.96 -44.00
C LYS A 274 14.17 7.56 -45.02
N SER A 275 14.44 6.47 -45.74
CA SER A 275 13.55 5.92 -46.76
C SER A 275 12.16 5.51 -46.23
N GLU A 276 12.10 5.14 -44.95
CA GLU A 276 10.91 4.69 -44.22
C GLU A 276 9.89 5.80 -44.02
N ALA A 277 10.30 7.09 -44.08
CA ALA A 277 9.40 8.23 -43.95
C ALA A 277 8.69 8.61 -45.27
N LEU A 278 9.08 8.00 -46.39
CA LEU A 278 8.55 8.33 -47.72
C LEU A 278 7.03 8.11 -47.81
N ARG A 279 6.53 6.99 -47.30
CA ARG A 279 5.08 6.69 -47.27
C ARG A 279 4.28 7.69 -46.43
N ALA A 280 4.86 8.18 -45.35
CA ALA A 280 4.24 9.18 -44.48
C ALA A 280 4.17 10.56 -45.16
N HIS A 281 5.21 10.94 -45.90
CA HIS A 281 5.22 12.18 -46.69
C HIS A 281 4.20 12.14 -47.85
N LEU A 282 4.10 11.01 -48.57
CA LEU A 282 3.07 10.82 -49.61
C LEU A 282 1.65 10.92 -49.04
N TYR A 283 1.43 10.40 -47.82
CA TYR A 283 0.16 10.54 -47.11
C TYR A 283 -0.20 12.01 -46.85
N LEU A 284 0.77 12.82 -46.42
CA LEU A 284 0.54 14.25 -46.17
C LEU A 284 0.24 15.03 -47.45
N LEU A 285 0.97 14.75 -48.54
CA LEU A 285 0.69 15.34 -49.86
C LEU A 285 -0.74 15.03 -50.33
N ALA A 286 -1.17 13.78 -50.14
CA ALA A 286 -2.52 13.34 -50.48
C ALA A 286 -3.61 13.99 -49.60
N GLU A 287 -3.38 14.10 -48.29
CA GLU A 287 -4.31 14.74 -47.34
C GLU A 287 -4.47 16.24 -47.63
N PHE A 288 -3.37 16.96 -47.88
CA PHE A 288 -3.39 18.40 -48.18
C PHE A 288 -3.77 18.73 -49.63
N GLY A 289 -3.96 17.72 -50.48
CA GLY A 289 -4.44 17.90 -51.85
C GLY A 289 -3.37 18.37 -52.84
N LEU A 290 -2.09 18.21 -52.53
CA LEU A 290 -0.95 18.49 -53.40
C LEU A 290 -0.73 17.32 -54.38
N LEU A 291 -1.70 17.14 -55.28
CA LEU A 291 -1.78 15.95 -56.14
C LEU A 291 -0.69 15.92 -57.24
N ASP A 292 -0.20 17.07 -57.68
CA ASP A 292 0.83 17.14 -58.71
C ASP A 292 2.20 16.71 -58.16
N GLU A 293 2.58 17.19 -56.98
CA GLU A 293 3.78 16.73 -56.26
C GLU A 293 3.69 15.25 -55.87
N LEU A 294 2.50 14.78 -55.49
CA LEU A 294 2.24 13.37 -55.20
C LEU A 294 2.46 12.51 -56.44
N ARG A 295 1.98 12.94 -57.62
CA ARG A 295 2.18 12.23 -58.89
C ARG A 295 3.66 12.17 -59.26
N GLU A 296 4.38 13.28 -59.15
CA GLU A 296 5.81 13.34 -59.46
C GLU A 296 6.64 12.38 -58.60
N GLN A 297 6.33 12.28 -57.30
CA GLN A 297 7.06 11.38 -56.41
C GLN A 297 6.71 9.90 -56.61
N ILE A 298 5.47 9.58 -56.99
CA ILE A 298 5.01 8.19 -57.24
C ILE A 298 5.50 7.68 -58.61
N HIS A 299 5.70 8.56 -59.59
CA HIS A 299 6.12 8.18 -60.94
C HIS A 299 7.48 7.46 -60.96
N ASN A 300 8.29 7.64 -59.92
CA ASN A 300 9.62 7.05 -59.82
C ASN A 300 9.66 5.61 -59.26
N ASP A 301 8.58 5.07 -58.70
CA ASP A 301 8.64 3.77 -57.98
C ASP A 301 7.37 2.91 -58.17
N ASP A 302 7.39 2.05 -59.19
CA ASP A 302 6.18 1.61 -59.88
C ASP A 302 5.33 0.56 -59.14
N LYS A 303 5.88 -0.15 -58.16
CA LYS A 303 5.20 -1.29 -57.48
C LYS A 303 4.94 -1.10 -55.98
N LYS A 304 5.54 -0.10 -55.32
CA LYS A 304 5.46 0.06 -53.85
C LYS A 304 4.26 0.87 -53.35
N PHE A 305 3.62 1.70 -54.19
CA PHE A 305 2.63 2.70 -53.76
C PHE A 305 1.25 2.57 -54.43
N ASN A 306 0.80 1.33 -54.69
CA ASN A 306 -0.49 1.09 -55.36
C ASN A 306 -1.69 1.76 -54.65
N ASP A 307 -1.66 1.86 -53.32
CA ASP A 307 -2.71 2.49 -52.52
C ASP A 307 -2.85 4.00 -52.85
N PHE A 308 -1.73 4.68 -53.08
CA PHE A 308 -1.70 6.10 -53.46
C PHE A 308 -2.08 6.32 -54.93
N LYS A 309 -1.69 5.41 -55.83
CA LYS A 309 -2.14 5.40 -57.23
C LYS A 309 -3.66 5.22 -57.32
N ALA A 310 -4.23 4.32 -56.50
CA ALA A 310 -5.66 4.12 -56.40
C ALA A 310 -6.36 5.38 -55.86
N PHE A 311 -5.80 6.04 -54.84
CA PHE A 311 -6.34 7.32 -54.34
C PHE A 311 -6.35 8.42 -55.42
N LEU A 312 -5.25 8.61 -56.16
CA LEU A 312 -5.15 9.57 -57.25
C LEU A 312 -6.21 9.32 -58.34
N ALA A 313 -6.37 8.08 -58.78
CA ALA A 313 -7.36 7.70 -59.80
C ALA A 313 -8.81 7.92 -59.34
N LEU A 314 -9.09 7.78 -58.04
CA LEU A 314 -10.42 7.99 -57.46
C LEU A 314 -10.73 9.49 -57.27
N ARG A 315 -9.72 10.29 -56.89
CA ARG A 315 -9.79 11.76 -56.85
C ARG A 315 -10.00 12.38 -58.24
N GLU A 316 -9.30 11.88 -59.26
CA GLU A 316 -9.49 12.29 -60.66
C GLU A 316 -10.91 12.03 -61.17
N LYS A 317 -11.58 11.01 -60.63
CA LYS A 317 -12.99 10.67 -60.91
C LYS A 317 -14.00 11.39 -60.00
N ASN A 318 -13.58 12.40 -59.23
CA ASN A 318 -14.41 13.17 -58.29
C ASN A 318 -15.05 12.33 -57.15
N ILE A 319 -14.51 11.16 -56.80
CA ILE A 319 -15.04 10.32 -55.72
C ILE A 319 -14.35 10.68 -54.40
N LYS A 320 -15.12 11.11 -53.39
CA LYS A 320 -14.61 11.41 -52.04
C LYS A 320 -14.45 10.12 -51.23
N ILE A 321 -13.21 9.79 -50.86
CA ILE A 321 -12.89 8.63 -50.00
C ILE A 321 -12.06 9.08 -48.80
N ASN A 322 -12.24 8.39 -47.67
CA ASN A 322 -11.49 8.64 -46.45
C ASN A 322 -10.07 8.06 -46.58
N LEU A 323 -9.06 8.93 -46.67
CA LEU A 323 -7.64 8.59 -46.81
C LEU A 323 -7.15 7.60 -45.74
N ASN A 324 -7.70 7.70 -44.52
CA ASN A 324 -7.37 6.83 -43.40
C ASN A 324 -7.76 5.36 -43.58
N GLN A 325 -8.76 5.07 -44.42
CA GLN A 325 -9.24 3.70 -44.67
C GLN A 325 -8.49 3.02 -45.82
N LEU A 326 -7.94 3.80 -46.75
CA LEU A 326 -7.35 3.31 -47.99
C LEU A 326 -5.83 3.09 -47.88
N ILE A 327 -5.16 3.86 -47.01
CA ILE A 327 -3.72 3.76 -46.78
C ILE A 327 -3.48 3.21 -45.37
N GLN A 328 -3.20 1.91 -45.27
CA GLN A 328 -2.84 1.21 -44.02
C GLN A 328 -1.33 1.16 -43.79
#